data_AF-O62767-F1
#
_entry.id   AF-O62767-F1
#
_cell.length_a   1.000
_cell.length_b   1.000
_cell.length_c   1.000
_cell.angle_alpha   90.00
_cell.angle_beta   90.00
_cell.angle_gamma   90.00
#
_symmetry.space_group_name_H-M   'P 1'
#
loop_
_entity.id
_entity.type
_entity.pdbx_description
1 polymer ?
#
loop_
_entity_poly.entity_id
_entity_poly.type
_entity_poly.pdbx_seq_one_letter_code
_entity_poly.pdbx_strand_id
1 'polypeptide(L)' 'PPQVARRWGKRKNKPKMNYEKLSRGLRYYYDKNIIHKTSGKR' A
#
# COMPACT_ATOMS: atom_id res chain seq x y z
N PRO A 1 2.48 6.71 -2.70
CA PRO A 1 2.67 7.24 -4.07
C PRO A 1 1.74 6.59 -5.12
N PRO A 2 1.13 7.38 -6.05
CA PRO A 2 0.16 6.89 -7.03
C PRO A 2 0.73 5.82 -7.99
N GLN A 3 1.99 5.98 -8.41
CA GLN A 3 2.62 5.07 -9.37
C GLN A 3 2.78 3.64 -8.81
N VAL A 4 3.12 3.50 -7.53
CA VAL A 4 3.25 2.20 -6.85
C VAL A 4 1.90 1.47 -6.84
N ALA A 5 0.83 2.18 -6.51
CA ALA A 5 -0.52 1.62 -6.51
C ALA A 5 -0.97 1.19 -7.91
N ARG A 6 -0.63 1.96 -8.95
CA ARG A 6 -0.92 1.57 -10.34
C ARG A 6 -0.19 0.29 -10.74
N ARG A 7 1.11 0.18 -10.44
CA ARG A 7 1.90 -1.03 -10.73
C ARG A 7 1.38 -2.24 -9.97
N TRP A 8 1.05 -2.07 -8.69
CA TRP A 8 0.40 -3.11 -7.88
C TRP A 8 -0.95 -3.54 -8.45
N GLY A 9 -1.78 -2.57 -8.84
CA GLY A 9 -3.07 -2.80 -9.51
C GLY A 9 -2.91 -3.63 -10.78
N LYS A 10 -1.96 -3.26 -11.65
CA LYS A 10 -1.63 -4.03 -12.87
C LYS A 10 -1.20 -5.46 -12.55
N ARG A 11 -0.34 -5.65 -11.53
CA ARG A 11 0.16 -6.97 -11.12
C ARG A 11 -0.93 -7.92 -10.62
N LYS A 12 -1.97 -7.37 -9.97
CA LYS A 12 -3.07 -8.13 -9.35
C LYS A 12 -4.38 -8.04 -10.12
N ASN A 13 -4.37 -7.51 -11.35
CA ASN A 13 -5.57 -7.27 -12.17
C ASN A 13 -6.67 -6.47 -11.43
N LYS A 14 -6.27 -5.45 -10.66
CA LYS A 14 -7.15 -4.52 -9.95
C LYS A 14 -7.04 -3.11 -10.57
N PRO A 15 -7.79 -2.79 -11.63
CA PRO A 15 -7.66 -1.53 -12.37
C PRO A 15 -8.04 -0.29 -11.53
N LYS A 16 -8.94 -0.44 -10.54
CA LYS A 16 -9.36 0.62 -9.61
C LYS A 16 -8.46 0.74 -8.36
N MET A 17 -7.24 0.23 -8.41
CA MET A 17 -6.28 0.31 -7.31
C MET A 17 -5.69 1.72 -7.20
N ASN A 18 -5.65 2.26 -5.99
CA ASN A 18 -5.05 3.55 -5.67
C ASN A 18 -4.22 3.47 -4.38
N TYR A 19 -3.48 4.53 -4.07
CA TYR A 19 -2.58 4.51 -2.92
C TYR A 19 -3.33 4.44 -1.59
N GLU A 20 -4.55 4.98 -1.50
CA GLU A 20 -5.36 4.90 -0.28
C GLU A 20 -5.72 3.45 0.08
N LYS A 21 -6.22 2.68 -0.90
CA LYS A 21 -6.53 1.26 -0.76
C LYS A 21 -5.28 0.43 -0.50
N LEU A 22 -4.19 0.70 -1.23
CA LEU A 22 -2.92 0.02 -1.01
C LEU A 22 -2.36 0.30 0.40
N SER A 23 -2.40 1.55 0.85
CA SER A 23 -1.95 1.95 2.18
C SER A 23 -2.76 1.27 3.28
N ARG A 24 -4.05 0.99 3.07
CA ARG A 24 -4.87 0.21 4.01
C ARG A 24 -4.37 -1.21 4.15
N GLY A 25 -3.98 -1.84 3.04
CA GLY A 25 -3.34 -3.16 3.02
C GLY A 25 -2.02 -3.15 3.79
N LEU A 26 -1.17 -2.15 3.55
CA LEU A 26 0.11 -2.01 4.26
C LEU A 26 -0.06 -1.88 5.78
N ARG A 27 -1.13 -1.25 6.27
CA ARG A 27 -1.39 -1.14 7.71
C ARG A 27 -1.66 -2.48 8.39
N TYR A 28 -2.22 -3.47 7.67
CA TYR A 28 -2.41 -4.81 8.24
C TYR A 28 -1.09 -5.57 8.44
N TYR A 29 0.02 -5.06 7.89
CA TYR A 29 1.34 -5.62 8.12
C TYR A 29 2.02 -5.06 9.38
N TYR A 30 1.45 -4.06 10.04
CA TYR A 30 2.02 -3.46 11.25
C TYR A 30 1.98 -4.46 12.41
N ASP A 31 0.82 -5.05 12.67
CA ASP A 31 0.64 -6.06 13.72
C ASP A 31 1.37 -7.36 13.41
N LYS A 32 1.68 -7.59 12.13
CA LYS A 32 2.40 -8.78 11.66
C LYS A 32 3.93 -8.61 11.69
N ASN A 33 4.44 -7.45 12.11
CA ASN A 33 5.87 -7.12 12.11
C ASN A 33 6.56 -7.28 10.75
N ILE A 34 5.83 -7.12 9.64
CA ILE A 34 6.40 -7.21 8.27
C ILE A 34 6.77 -5.81 7.77
N ILE A 35 5.94 -4.80 8.09
CA ILE A 35 6.18 -3.40 7.71
C ILE A 35 5.86 -2.53 8.92
N HIS A 36 6.67 -1.50 9.14
CA HIS A 36 6.37 -0.45 10.12
C HIS A 36 6.38 0.92 9.44
N LYS A 37 5.46 1.79 9.86
CA LYS A 37 5.44 3.18 9.40
C LYS A 37 6.47 3.98 10.18
N THR A 38 7.38 4.65 9.48
CA THR A 38 8.24 5.66 10.12
C THR A 38 7.37 6.83 10.59
N SER A 39 7.39 7.10 11.90
CA SER A 39 6.67 8.24 12.47
C SER A 39 7.21 9.56 11.90
N GLY A 40 6.33 10.55 11.73
CA GLY A 40 6.69 11.89 11.23
C GLY A 40 7.04 12.00 9.75
N LYS A 41 7.00 10.91 8.96
CA LYS A 41 7.27 10.93 7.52
C LYS A 41 6.07 10.47 6.69
N ARG A 42 5.85 11.13 5.55
CA ARG A 42 4.82 10.78 4.55
C ARG A 42 5.45 10.29 3.26
#